data_AF-A0A4Q6XRK5-F1
#
_entry.id   AF-A0A4Q6XRK5-F1
#
_cell.length_a   1.000
_cell.length_b   1.000
_cell.length_c   1.000
_cell.angle_alpha   90.00
_cell.angle_beta   90.00
_cell.angle_gamma   90.00
#
_symmetry.space_group_name_H-M   'P 1'
#
loop_
_entity.id
_entity.type
_entity.pdbx_description
1 polymer ?
#
loop_
_entity_poly.entity_id
_entity_poly.type
_entity_poly.pdbx_seq_one_letter_code
_entity_poly.pdbx_strand_id
1 'polypeptide(L)'
;MRGFQMGLLLLIGIPLCSIGQSKEMALADLKSLLYSEKEWVKVHVAEFLLWENCYLDEVRVEFLEEEEQYGHVPKYRIGIWRVLVQSATDEKNKQYWIDKIMAAYRNAEGEDRLHAIETLAKLQVGVVQDLPAGLESSFRLYSLWNYALGSEGKKQTVKNMLIRDLVSNKLPELEMHVTSFILRYIGPLAENEYVQLKTWMQTKDLNTALRSNLLATLLIAYPENQPVNEQSELKKELFAMFRDAEAIPHVTMALAQKSDDNDQKMVSDMYETMRNIKSGNYNSDFHAMAAYMVLKRGEDDE
;
A
#
# COMPACT_ATOMS: atom_id res chain seq x y z
N MET A 1 -59.03 36.80 -8.79
CA MET A 1 -58.46 35.65 -9.54
C MET A 1 -57.00 35.98 -9.83
N ARG A 2 -56.13 35.94 -8.81
CA ARG A 2 -55.09 34.91 -8.56
C ARG A 2 -54.32 34.49 -9.81
N GLY A 3 -53.12 35.07 -9.93
CA GLY A 3 -52.17 34.88 -11.01
C GLY A 3 -51.40 33.55 -10.92
N PHE A 4 -50.87 33.16 -12.07
CA PHE A 4 -50.08 31.96 -12.28
C PHE A 4 -48.60 32.39 -12.35
N GLN A 5 -47.83 32.13 -11.29
CA GLN A 5 -46.37 32.25 -11.34
C GLN A 5 -45.80 30.97 -11.93
N MET A 6 -45.13 31.10 -13.07
CA MET A 6 -44.36 30.03 -13.70
C MET A 6 -43.04 29.88 -12.95
N GLY A 7 -42.93 28.84 -12.13
CA GLY A 7 -41.70 28.49 -11.44
C GLY A 7 -40.69 27.88 -12.42
N LEU A 8 -39.62 28.62 -12.70
CA LEU A 8 -38.44 28.14 -13.42
C LEU A 8 -37.63 27.24 -12.47
N LEU A 9 -37.73 25.92 -12.64
CA LEU A 9 -36.86 24.96 -11.97
C LEU A 9 -35.47 25.03 -12.60
N LEU A 10 -34.57 25.78 -11.96
CA LEU A 10 -33.13 25.72 -12.20
C LEU A 10 -32.60 24.41 -11.61
N LEU A 11 -32.57 23.37 -12.43
CA LEU A 11 -31.78 22.17 -12.18
C LEU A 11 -30.30 22.55 -12.32
N ILE A 12 -29.68 22.91 -11.20
CA ILE A 12 -28.22 22.91 -11.08
C ILE A 12 -27.82 21.44 -11.10
N GLY A 13 -27.55 20.90 -12.29
CA GLY A 13 -26.89 19.62 -12.43
C GLY A 13 -25.52 19.73 -11.78
N ILE A 14 -25.35 19.11 -10.61
CA ILE A 14 -24.01 18.78 -10.12
C ILE A 14 -23.40 17.91 -11.23
N PRO A 15 -22.27 18.27 -11.84
CA PRO A 15 -21.65 17.41 -12.82
C PRO A 15 -21.29 16.12 -12.09
N LEU A 16 -22.00 15.04 -12.42
CA LEU A 16 -21.54 13.68 -12.15
C LEU A 16 -20.24 13.54 -12.95
N CYS A 17 -19.11 13.76 -12.28
CA CYS A 17 -17.80 13.45 -12.83
C CYS A 17 -17.85 11.98 -13.25
N SER A 18 -17.68 11.70 -14.54
CA SER A 18 -17.63 10.31 -15.00
C SER A 18 -16.40 9.61 -14.42
N ILE A 19 -16.43 8.28 -14.30
CA ILE A 19 -15.28 7.48 -13.83
C ILE A 19 -14.02 7.80 -14.64
N GLY A 20 -14.17 7.94 -15.97
CA GLY A 20 -13.08 8.31 -16.87
C GLY A 20 -12.46 9.68 -16.53
N GLN A 21 -13.28 10.69 -16.22
CA GLN A 21 -12.79 12.01 -15.82
C GLN A 21 -12.02 11.97 -14.49
N SER A 22 -12.44 11.14 -13.55
CA SER A 22 -11.75 10.98 -12.26
C SER A 22 -10.40 10.29 -12.40
N LYS A 23 -10.26 9.33 -13.32
CA LYS A 23 -8.98 8.66 -13.61
C LYS A 23 -7.96 9.59 -14.27
N GLU A 24 -8.37 10.35 -15.28
CA GLU A 24 -7.49 11.31 -15.95
C GLU A 24 -6.95 12.35 -14.95
N MET A 25 -7.81 12.81 -14.03
CA MET A 25 -7.40 13.71 -12.94
C MET A 25 -6.44 13.04 -11.97
N ALA A 26 -6.72 11.82 -11.53
CA ALA A 26 -5.85 11.08 -10.63
C ALA A 26 -4.46 10.83 -11.24
N LEU A 27 -4.41 10.48 -12.52
CA LEU A 27 -3.18 10.30 -13.27
C LEU A 27 -2.40 11.62 -13.41
N ALA A 28 -3.09 12.73 -13.71
CA ALA A 28 -2.47 14.05 -13.77
C ALA A 28 -1.92 14.50 -12.41
N ASP A 29 -2.65 14.21 -11.33
CA ASP A 29 -2.21 14.51 -9.96
C ASP A 29 -0.96 13.70 -9.59
N LEU A 30 -0.92 12.38 -9.87
CA LEU A 30 0.28 11.55 -9.66
C LEU A 30 1.46 12.06 -10.47
N LYS A 31 1.25 12.41 -11.75
CA LYS A 31 2.31 13.01 -12.57
C LYS A 31 2.83 14.32 -11.98
N SER A 32 1.93 15.19 -11.51
CA SER A 32 2.34 16.44 -10.86
C SER A 32 3.16 16.18 -9.61
N LEU A 33 2.72 15.25 -8.77
CA LEU A 33 3.39 14.89 -7.51
C LEU A 33 4.77 14.27 -7.75
N LEU A 34 4.97 13.52 -8.84
CA LEU A 34 6.27 12.95 -9.21
C LEU A 34 7.35 14.03 -9.30
N TYR A 35 7.02 15.20 -9.84
CA TYR A 35 7.97 16.30 -10.02
C TYR A 35 8.04 17.25 -8.81
N SER A 36 6.97 17.40 -8.04
CA SER A 36 6.91 18.38 -6.95
C SER A 36 7.34 17.83 -5.58
N GLU A 37 7.10 16.55 -5.33
CA GLU A 37 7.38 15.91 -4.05
C GLU A 37 8.83 15.44 -3.94
N LYS A 38 9.21 15.01 -2.73
CA LYS A 38 10.57 14.56 -2.41
C LYS A 38 10.53 13.29 -1.56
N GLU A 39 11.67 12.63 -1.48
CA GLU A 39 11.88 11.49 -0.59
C GLU A 39 10.82 10.39 -0.75
N TRP A 40 10.26 9.89 0.35
CA TRP A 40 9.35 8.75 0.36
C TRP A 40 8.05 9.01 -0.39
N VAL A 41 7.53 10.24 -0.40
CA VAL A 41 6.31 10.57 -1.15
C VAL A 41 6.56 10.40 -2.65
N LYS A 42 7.71 10.88 -3.14
CA LYS A 42 8.10 10.71 -4.54
C LYS A 42 8.30 9.24 -4.92
N VAL A 43 8.88 8.43 -4.02
CA VAL A 43 9.00 6.97 -4.19
C VAL A 43 7.61 6.34 -4.32
N HIS A 44 6.67 6.63 -3.42
CA HIS A 44 5.32 6.06 -3.49
C HIS A 44 4.60 6.45 -4.77
N VAL A 45 4.67 7.72 -5.19
CA VAL A 45 4.09 8.19 -6.45
C VAL A 45 4.66 7.44 -7.64
N ALA A 46 5.98 7.28 -7.70
CA ALA A 46 6.62 6.53 -8.77
C ALA A 46 6.19 5.06 -8.78
N GLU A 47 6.12 4.41 -7.63
CA GLU A 47 5.64 3.03 -7.52
C GLU A 47 4.18 2.90 -7.99
N PHE A 48 3.29 3.83 -7.61
CA PHE A 48 1.91 3.84 -8.07
C PHE A 48 1.79 3.97 -9.59
N LEU A 49 2.61 4.82 -10.20
CA LEU A 49 2.65 4.97 -11.65
C LEU A 49 3.15 3.68 -12.33
N LEU A 50 4.22 3.07 -11.82
CA LEU A 50 4.78 1.84 -12.37
C LEU A 50 3.83 0.64 -12.24
N TRP A 51 3.13 0.51 -11.11
CA TRP A 51 2.21 -0.61 -10.86
C TRP A 51 1.01 -0.63 -11.81
N GLU A 52 0.58 0.54 -12.26
CA GLU A 52 -0.52 0.68 -13.23
C GLU A 52 0.02 0.96 -14.65
N ASN A 53 1.30 0.60 -14.91
CA ASN A 53 1.95 0.65 -16.20
C ASN A 53 1.92 2.04 -16.88
N CYS A 54 2.00 3.11 -16.10
CA CYS A 54 1.94 4.50 -16.54
C CYS A 54 3.31 5.20 -16.41
N TYR A 55 3.66 6.03 -17.40
CA TYR A 55 4.85 6.91 -17.38
C TYR A 55 6.18 6.20 -17.03
N LEU A 56 6.38 4.97 -17.50
CA LEU A 56 7.55 4.15 -17.18
C LEU A 56 8.88 4.86 -17.48
N ASP A 57 8.97 5.48 -18.66
CA ASP A 57 10.18 6.16 -19.13
C ASP A 57 10.45 7.43 -18.32
N GLU A 58 9.42 8.24 -18.06
CA GLU A 58 9.54 9.45 -17.27
C GLU A 58 9.92 9.15 -15.82
N VAL A 59 9.29 8.15 -15.18
CA VAL A 59 9.67 7.68 -13.84
C VAL A 59 11.12 7.23 -13.82
N ARG A 60 11.57 6.48 -14.83
CA ARG A 60 12.97 6.05 -14.93
C ARG A 60 13.93 7.22 -15.03
N VAL A 61 13.67 8.18 -15.91
CA VAL A 61 14.52 9.37 -16.10
C VAL A 61 14.63 10.14 -14.79
N GLU A 62 13.50 10.45 -14.15
CA GLU A 62 13.46 11.18 -12.88
C GLU A 62 14.25 10.45 -11.78
N PHE A 63 14.13 9.13 -11.69
CA PHE A 63 14.81 8.37 -10.64
C PHE A 63 16.29 8.12 -10.90
N LEU A 64 16.75 8.21 -12.15
CA LEU A 64 18.18 8.25 -12.45
C LEU A 64 18.80 9.57 -11.97
N GLU A 65 18.08 10.69 -12.12
CA GLU A 65 18.50 11.99 -11.57
C GLU A 65 18.48 12.00 -10.03
N GLU A 66 17.46 11.39 -9.41
CA GLU A 66 17.41 11.18 -7.96
C GLU A 66 18.58 10.32 -7.46
N GLU A 67 19.00 9.31 -8.22
CA GLU A 67 20.15 8.47 -7.86
C GLU A 67 21.47 9.24 -7.92
N GLU A 68 21.66 10.09 -8.93
CA GLU A 68 22.84 10.94 -9.04
C GLU A 68 22.93 11.90 -7.83
N GLN A 69 21.82 12.49 -7.43
CA GLN A 69 21.77 13.47 -6.35
C GLN A 69 21.81 12.83 -4.95
N TYR A 70 21.07 11.74 -4.75
CA TYR A 70 20.78 11.18 -3.43
C TYR A 70 21.15 9.70 -3.27
N GLY A 71 21.84 9.10 -4.24
CA GLY A 71 22.33 7.71 -4.16
C GLY A 71 23.29 7.44 -3.00
N HIS A 72 23.78 8.49 -2.32
CA HIS A 72 24.61 8.41 -1.13
C HIS A 72 23.81 8.53 0.19
N VAL A 73 22.55 8.95 0.15
CA VAL A 73 21.71 9.16 1.34
C VAL A 73 21.17 7.81 1.83
N PRO A 74 21.55 7.34 3.04
CA PRO A 74 21.06 6.07 3.57
C PRO A 74 19.54 6.03 3.66
N LYS A 75 18.98 4.82 3.55
CA LYS A 75 17.54 4.49 3.54
C LYS A 75 16.82 4.99 2.29
N TYR A 76 16.95 6.28 1.95
CA TYR A 76 16.31 6.85 0.77
C TYR A 76 16.84 6.25 -0.53
N ARG A 77 18.17 6.06 -0.65
CA ARG A 77 18.78 5.39 -1.82
C ARG A 77 18.22 4.00 -2.10
N ILE A 78 17.77 3.27 -1.06
CA ILE A 78 17.12 1.96 -1.24
C ILE A 78 15.76 2.11 -1.91
N GLY A 79 14.98 3.15 -1.56
CA GLY A 79 13.74 3.50 -2.24
C GLY A 79 13.99 3.88 -3.71
N ILE A 80 15.01 4.69 -3.99
CA ILE A 80 15.41 5.05 -5.35
C ILE A 80 15.75 3.80 -6.17
N TRP A 81 16.64 2.95 -5.65
CA TRP A 81 17.03 1.72 -6.36
C TRP A 81 15.83 0.79 -6.55
N ARG A 82 14.88 0.72 -5.61
CA ARG A 82 13.66 -0.09 -5.77
C ARG A 82 12.80 0.38 -6.93
N VAL A 83 12.65 1.70 -7.13
CA VAL A 83 11.94 2.26 -8.28
C VAL A 83 12.71 1.96 -9.57
N LEU A 84 14.03 2.09 -9.57
CA LEU A 84 14.87 1.79 -10.73
C LEU A 84 14.90 0.30 -11.12
N VAL A 85 14.72 -0.61 -10.16
CA VAL A 85 14.49 -2.04 -10.47
C VAL A 85 13.16 -2.21 -11.21
N GLN A 86 12.10 -1.54 -10.77
CA GLN A 86 10.75 -1.67 -11.33
C GLN A 86 10.60 -0.98 -12.69
N SER A 87 11.35 0.10 -12.95
CA SER A 87 11.32 0.84 -14.21
C SER A 87 12.38 0.40 -15.24
N ALA A 88 13.21 -0.59 -14.91
CA ALA A 88 14.24 -1.08 -15.81
C ALA A 88 13.64 -1.74 -17.08
N THR A 89 14.15 -1.35 -18.26
CA THR A 89 13.69 -1.84 -19.57
C THR A 89 14.36 -3.13 -20.01
N ASP A 90 15.41 -3.57 -19.32
CA ASP A 90 16.16 -4.78 -19.64
C ASP A 90 16.71 -5.44 -18.38
N GLU A 91 16.95 -6.74 -18.48
CA GLU A 91 17.34 -7.57 -17.35
C GLU A 91 18.71 -7.19 -16.78
N LYS A 92 19.62 -6.65 -17.60
CA LYS A 92 20.96 -6.25 -17.15
C LYS A 92 20.87 -5.03 -16.24
N ASN A 93 20.11 -4.01 -16.62
CA ASN A 93 19.89 -2.82 -15.80
C ASN A 93 19.09 -3.17 -14.53
N LYS A 94 18.08 -4.03 -14.65
CA LYS A 94 17.33 -4.55 -13.50
C LYS A 94 18.25 -5.22 -12.49
N GLN A 95 19.10 -6.15 -12.96
CA GLN A 95 20.04 -6.88 -12.10
C GLN A 95 21.05 -5.95 -11.44
N TYR A 96 21.54 -4.92 -12.14
CA TYR A 96 22.47 -3.94 -11.56
C TYR A 96 21.89 -3.26 -10.31
N TRP A 97 20.64 -2.83 -10.35
CA TRP A 97 19.98 -2.20 -9.19
C TRP A 97 19.67 -3.20 -8.08
N ILE A 98 19.28 -4.44 -8.42
CA ILE A 98 19.13 -5.52 -7.45
C ILE A 98 20.46 -5.80 -6.73
N ASP A 99 21.58 -5.84 -7.46
CA ASP A 99 22.91 -6.08 -6.89
C ASP A 99 23.32 -4.99 -5.90
N LYS A 100 22.99 -3.71 -6.18
CA LYS A 100 23.19 -2.60 -5.24
C LYS A 100 22.40 -2.81 -3.94
N ILE A 101 21.13 -3.19 -4.03
CA ILE A 101 20.29 -3.46 -2.85
C ILE A 101 20.83 -4.68 -2.08
N MET A 102 21.24 -5.75 -2.77
CA MET A 102 21.87 -6.91 -2.14
C MET A 102 23.18 -6.56 -1.43
N ALA A 103 24.01 -5.69 -2.00
CA ALA A 103 25.23 -5.22 -1.36
C ALA A 103 24.92 -4.46 -0.06
N ALA A 104 23.89 -3.59 -0.07
CA ALA A 104 23.43 -2.90 1.13
C ALA A 104 22.91 -3.87 2.21
N TYR A 105 22.19 -4.93 1.82
CA TYR A 105 21.77 -5.99 2.74
C TYR A 105 22.94 -6.78 3.35
N ARG A 106 23.99 -7.03 2.55
CA ARG A 106 25.18 -7.79 2.99
C ARG A 106 26.08 -6.99 3.94
N ASN A 107 25.96 -5.66 3.96
CA ASN A 107 26.68 -4.84 4.92
C ASN A 107 26.06 -4.95 6.32
N ALA A 108 26.66 -5.78 7.18
CA ALA A 108 26.11 -6.11 8.50
C ALA A 108 25.90 -4.89 9.42
N GLU A 109 26.79 -3.90 9.31
CA GLU A 109 26.82 -2.66 10.11
C GLU A 109 26.21 -1.46 9.34
N GLY A 110 25.66 -1.70 8.14
CA GLY A 110 25.13 -0.64 7.29
C GLY A 110 23.75 -0.16 7.73
N GLU A 111 23.52 1.15 7.68
CA GLU A 111 22.22 1.78 8.03
C GLU A 111 21.06 1.35 7.12
N ASP A 112 21.37 0.87 5.91
CA ASP A 112 20.38 0.42 4.94
C ASP A 112 19.88 -0.99 5.16
N ARG A 113 20.57 -1.79 5.98
CA ARG A 113 20.41 -3.24 5.99
C ARG A 113 18.96 -3.68 6.18
N LEU A 114 18.25 -2.98 7.06
CA LEU A 114 16.82 -3.19 7.31
C LEU A 114 15.94 -2.84 6.09
N HIS A 115 16.16 -1.69 5.46
CA HIS A 115 15.38 -1.26 4.28
C HIS A 115 15.69 -2.13 3.06
N ALA A 116 16.93 -2.61 2.95
CA ALA A 116 17.36 -3.50 1.89
C ALA A 116 16.65 -4.86 1.97
N ILE A 117 16.58 -5.50 3.14
CA ILE A 117 15.86 -6.78 3.26
C ILE A 117 14.34 -6.64 3.02
N GLU A 118 13.74 -5.54 3.50
CA GLU A 118 12.34 -5.23 3.19
C GLU A 118 12.14 -5.05 1.68
N THR A 119 13.01 -4.30 1.02
CA THR A 119 12.94 -4.02 -0.41
C THR A 119 13.13 -5.29 -1.24
N LEU A 120 14.09 -6.15 -0.89
CA LEU A 120 14.28 -7.44 -1.55
C LEU A 120 13.04 -8.32 -1.42
N ALA A 121 12.36 -8.30 -0.26
CA ALA A 121 11.10 -9.00 -0.09
C ALA A 121 9.98 -8.43 -0.97
N LYS A 122 9.82 -7.09 -1.02
CA LYS A 122 8.86 -6.40 -1.90
C LYS A 122 9.09 -6.73 -3.38
N LEU A 123 10.35 -6.74 -3.82
CA LEU A 123 10.77 -7.08 -5.19
C LEU A 123 10.73 -8.59 -5.50
N GLN A 124 10.32 -9.44 -4.55
CA GLN A 124 10.30 -10.90 -4.69
C GLN A 124 11.69 -11.52 -4.96
N VAL A 125 12.76 -10.90 -4.47
CA VAL A 125 14.13 -11.40 -4.57
C VAL A 125 14.52 -12.16 -3.30
N GLY A 126 14.47 -13.48 -3.34
CA GLY A 126 14.81 -14.35 -2.21
C GLY A 126 16.31 -14.41 -1.94
N VAL A 127 16.74 -13.97 -0.75
CA VAL A 127 18.13 -14.00 -0.28
C VAL A 127 18.30 -14.77 1.04
N VAL A 128 17.21 -14.99 1.78
CA VAL A 128 17.20 -15.74 3.05
C VAL A 128 16.83 -17.20 2.80
N GLN A 129 17.80 -18.11 2.97
CA GLN A 129 17.61 -19.53 2.67
C GLN A 129 17.07 -20.34 3.86
N ASP A 130 17.57 -20.05 5.06
CA ASP A 130 17.22 -20.75 6.29
C ASP A 130 16.27 -19.92 7.14
N LEU A 131 15.53 -20.60 8.03
CA LEU A 131 14.64 -19.92 8.96
C LEU A 131 15.46 -18.97 9.87
N PRO A 132 15.17 -17.66 9.89
CA PRO A 132 15.94 -16.72 10.67
C PRO A 132 15.87 -17.02 12.17
N ALA A 133 17.02 -17.23 12.79
CA ALA A 133 17.18 -17.47 14.22
C ALA A 133 18.04 -16.38 14.88
N GLY A 134 17.69 -15.99 16.11
CA GLY A 134 18.46 -15.01 16.89
C GLY A 134 18.39 -13.56 16.37
N LEU A 135 17.50 -13.28 15.41
CA LEU A 135 17.18 -11.92 14.98
C LEU A 135 16.00 -11.39 15.80
N GLU A 136 15.98 -10.08 16.04
CA GLU A 136 14.92 -9.40 16.80
C GLU A 136 14.25 -8.30 15.96
N SER A 137 13.12 -7.79 16.46
CA SER A 137 12.40 -6.63 15.91
C SER A 137 12.05 -6.75 14.42
N SER A 138 11.84 -5.62 13.73
CA SER A 138 11.49 -5.56 12.31
C SER A 138 12.49 -6.28 11.40
N PHE A 139 13.77 -6.38 11.77
CA PHE A 139 14.76 -7.10 10.96
C PHE A 139 14.46 -8.60 10.89
N ARG A 140 14.02 -9.22 12.00
CA ARG A 140 13.50 -10.59 12.00
C ARG A 140 12.29 -10.72 11.10
N LEU A 141 11.33 -9.79 11.22
CA LEU A 141 10.07 -9.86 10.47
C LEU A 141 10.29 -9.78 8.96
N TYR A 142 11.11 -8.84 8.48
CA TYR A 142 11.44 -8.76 7.05
C TYR A 142 12.30 -9.92 6.56
N SER A 143 13.16 -10.48 7.41
CA SER A 143 13.88 -11.71 7.08
C SER A 143 12.94 -12.91 6.95
N LEU A 144 11.90 -13.00 7.79
CA LEU A 144 10.85 -14.02 7.67
C LEU A 144 10.02 -13.84 6.39
N TRP A 145 9.68 -12.61 6.03
CA TRP A 145 9.01 -12.33 4.76
C TRP A 145 9.88 -12.78 3.57
N ASN A 146 11.17 -12.44 3.57
CA ASN A 146 12.06 -12.86 2.49
C ASN A 146 12.23 -14.39 2.45
N TYR A 147 12.34 -15.06 3.61
CA TYR A 147 12.36 -16.52 3.70
C TYR A 147 11.09 -17.16 3.11
N ALA A 148 9.93 -16.54 3.31
CA ALA A 148 8.65 -17.01 2.77
C ALA A 148 8.66 -17.15 1.23
N LEU A 149 9.49 -16.38 0.52
CA LEU A 149 9.60 -16.43 -0.94
C LEU A 149 10.11 -17.78 -1.47
N GLY A 150 10.76 -18.60 -0.64
CA GLY A 150 11.41 -19.81 -1.11
C GLY A 150 10.46 -20.98 -1.46
N SER A 151 9.25 -21.04 -0.89
CA SER A 151 8.21 -22.02 -1.26
C SER A 151 6.88 -21.75 -0.55
N GLU A 152 5.78 -22.35 -1.03
CA GLU A 152 4.47 -22.33 -0.34
C GLU A 152 4.54 -22.89 1.08
N GLY A 153 5.34 -23.95 1.31
CA GLY A 153 5.57 -24.48 2.65
C GLY A 153 6.25 -23.47 3.59
N LYS A 154 7.20 -22.68 3.07
CA LYS A 154 7.83 -21.59 3.82
C LYS A 154 6.84 -20.46 4.09
N LYS A 155 6.01 -20.07 3.11
CA LYS A 155 4.92 -19.09 3.32
C LYS A 155 3.99 -19.51 4.46
N GLN A 156 3.50 -20.75 4.44
CA GLN A 156 2.61 -21.26 5.47
C GLN A 156 3.28 -21.31 6.86
N THR A 157 4.56 -21.69 6.91
CA THR A 157 5.35 -21.67 8.14
C THR A 157 5.44 -20.24 8.71
N VAL A 158 5.74 -19.26 7.86
CA VAL A 158 5.87 -17.86 8.25
C VAL A 158 4.52 -17.29 8.69
N LYS A 159 3.42 -17.51 7.96
CA LYS A 159 2.06 -17.09 8.36
C LYS A 159 1.72 -17.58 9.77
N ASN A 160 1.91 -18.87 10.03
CA ASN A 160 1.66 -19.47 11.35
C ASN A 160 2.49 -18.79 12.45
N MET A 161 3.76 -18.50 12.19
CA MET A 161 4.63 -17.82 13.16
C MET A 161 4.16 -16.39 13.43
N LEU A 162 3.87 -15.63 12.38
CA LEU A 162 3.45 -14.23 12.47
C LEU A 162 2.11 -14.08 13.21
N ILE A 163 1.13 -14.91 12.89
CA ILE A 163 -0.18 -14.91 13.57
C ILE A 163 -0.03 -15.30 15.03
N ARG A 164 0.75 -16.36 15.32
CA ARG A 164 1.03 -16.77 16.70
C ARG A 164 1.69 -15.64 17.49
N ASP A 165 2.67 -14.96 16.91
CA ASP A 165 3.40 -13.87 17.55
C ASP A 165 2.44 -12.68 17.83
N LEU A 166 1.56 -12.31 16.89
CA LEU A 166 0.50 -11.29 17.08
C LEU A 166 -0.43 -11.65 18.25
N VAL A 167 -1.03 -12.84 18.23
CA VAL A 167 -2.04 -13.21 19.24
C VAL A 167 -1.44 -13.49 20.62
N SER A 168 -0.13 -13.67 20.71
CA SER A 168 0.59 -13.87 21.99
C SER A 168 0.63 -12.62 22.87
N ASN A 169 0.35 -11.43 22.32
CA ASN A 169 0.48 -10.13 22.98
C ASN A 169 1.90 -9.81 23.49
N LYS A 170 2.93 -10.37 22.85
CA LYS A 170 4.34 -10.12 23.20
C LYS A 170 5.05 -9.16 22.24
N LEU A 171 4.45 -8.88 21.09
CA LEU A 171 5.02 -7.94 20.12
C LEU A 171 4.78 -6.51 20.59
N PRO A 172 5.80 -5.63 20.53
CA PRO A 172 5.57 -4.19 20.59
C PRO A 172 4.72 -3.74 19.40
N GLU A 173 4.06 -2.59 19.55
CA GLU A 173 3.09 -2.08 18.58
C GLU A 173 3.67 -1.93 17.16
N LEU A 174 4.90 -1.44 17.04
CA LEU A 174 5.60 -1.32 15.75
C LEU A 174 5.72 -2.68 15.04
N GLU A 175 6.16 -3.72 15.76
CA GLU A 175 6.26 -5.07 15.24
C GLU A 175 4.89 -5.67 14.91
N MET A 176 3.82 -5.29 15.62
CA MET A 176 2.46 -5.68 15.24
C MET A 176 2.06 -5.04 13.90
N HIS A 177 2.41 -3.77 13.69
CA HIS A 177 2.17 -3.08 12.42
C HIS A 177 2.91 -3.77 11.26
N VAL A 178 4.20 -4.04 11.44
CA VAL A 178 5.04 -4.71 10.44
C VAL A 178 4.54 -6.13 10.17
N THR A 179 4.17 -6.87 11.21
CA THR A 179 3.63 -8.24 11.07
C THR A 179 2.33 -8.24 10.28
N SER A 180 1.40 -7.34 10.62
CA SER A 180 0.15 -7.15 9.89
C SER A 180 0.41 -6.79 8.43
N PHE A 181 1.34 -5.88 8.16
CA PHE A 181 1.73 -5.51 6.80
C PHE A 181 2.25 -6.71 6.00
N ILE A 182 3.18 -7.49 6.55
CA ILE A 182 3.77 -8.67 5.87
C ILE A 182 2.70 -9.71 5.51
N LEU A 183 1.75 -9.97 6.41
CA LEU A 183 0.68 -10.96 6.20
C LEU A 183 -0.10 -10.71 4.90
N ARG A 184 -0.22 -9.45 4.46
CA ARG A 184 -0.88 -9.07 3.21
C ARG A 184 -0.16 -9.54 1.96
N TYR A 185 1.18 -9.64 2.01
CA TYR A 185 2.03 -9.89 0.85
C TYR A 185 2.50 -11.34 0.76
N ILE A 186 2.23 -12.17 1.76
CA ILE A 186 2.59 -13.59 1.75
C ILE A 186 1.42 -14.51 1.35
N GLY A 187 0.36 -13.91 0.80
CA GLY A 187 -0.79 -14.60 0.21
C GLY A 187 -2.04 -14.62 1.11
N PRO A 188 -3.16 -15.18 0.61
CA PRO A 188 -4.40 -15.29 1.37
C PRO A 188 -4.23 -16.05 2.70
N LEU A 189 -5.01 -15.64 3.68
CA LEU A 189 -5.18 -16.37 4.94
C LEU A 189 -6.03 -17.61 4.70
N ALA A 190 -5.68 -18.71 5.36
CA ALA A 190 -6.59 -19.83 5.55
C ALA A 190 -7.75 -19.42 6.48
N GLU A 191 -8.87 -20.12 6.41
CA GLU A 191 -10.05 -19.81 7.22
C GLU A 191 -9.74 -19.79 8.73
N ASN A 192 -8.98 -20.77 9.23
CA ASN A 192 -8.59 -20.82 10.64
C ASN A 192 -7.66 -19.66 11.03
N GLU A 193 -6.74 -19.25 10.14
CA GLU A 193 -5.85 -18.10 10.32
C GLU A 193 -6.64 -16.79 10.42
N TYR A 194 -7.60 -16.61 9.50
CA TYR A 194 -8.50 -15.47 9.47
C TYR A 194 -9.35 -15.39 10.75
N VAL A 195 -10.02 -16.48 11.11
CA VAL A 195 -10.87 -16.55 12.32
C VAL A 195 -10.05 -16.27 13.58
N GLN A 196 -8.86 -16.85 13.71
CA GLN A 196 -7.99 -16.63 14.85
C GLN A 196 -7.62 -15.14 15.00
N LEU A 197 -7.19 -14.49 13.92
CA LEU A 197 -6.79 -13.09 13.96
C LEU A 197 -7.98 -12.18 14.23
N LYS A 198 -9.11 -12.40 13.56
CA LYS A 198 -10.35 -11.63 13.74
C LYS A 198 -10.89 -11.73 15.16
N THR A 199 -10.98 -12.94 15.72
CA THR A 199 -11.43 -13.13 17.10
C THR A 199 -10.49 -12.46 18.09
N TRP A 200 -9.18 -12.58 17.91
CA TRP A 200 -8.22 -11.89 18.78
C TRP A 200 -8.42 -10.36 18.71
N MET A 201 -8.58 -9.77 17.53
CA MET A 201 -8.83 -8.33 17.37
C MET A 201 -10.08 -7.86 18.10
N GLN A 202 -11.16 -8.66 18.11
CA GLN A 202 -12.40 -8.33 18.81
C GLN A 202 -12.27 -8.32 20.34
N THR A 203 -11.26 -9.00 20.89
CA THR A 203 -11.00 -9.05 22.34
C THR A 203 -10.04 -7.96 22.83
N LYS A 204 -9.56 -7.10 21.93
CA LYS A 204 -8.53 -6.10 22.22
C LYS A 204 -9.05 -4.70 21.99
N ASP A 205 -8.67 -3.82 22.90
CA ASP A 205 -8.74 -2.38 22.69
C ASP A 205 -7.49 -1.98 21.91
N LEU A 206 -7.66 -1.76 20.60
CA LEU A 206 -6.60 -1.42 19.66
C LEU A 206 -6.77 0.04 19.27
N ASN A 207 -5.66 0.79 19.23
CA ASN A 207 -5.69 2.14 18.70
C ASN A 207 -6.07 2.15 17.20
N THR A 208 -6.43 3.32 16.69
CA THR A 208 -6.90 3.50 15.31
C THR A 208 -5.89 3.01 14.29
N ALA A 209 -4.61 3.38 14.43
CA ALA A 209 -3.55 2.97 13.53
C ALA A 209 -3.47 1.44 13.39
N LEU A 210 -3.34 0.72 14.52
CA LEU A 210 -3.17 -0.73 14.50
C LEU A 210 -4.45 -1.44 14.07
N ARG A 211 -5.62 -0.98 14.53
CA ARG A 211 -6.92 -1.56 14.15
C ARG A 211 -7.15 -1.47 12.64
N SER A 212 -7.00 -0.28 12.07
CA SER A 212 -7.20 -0.07 10.63
C SER A 212 -6.18 -0.85 9.81
N ASN A 213 -4.93 -0.94 10.27
CA ASN A 213 -3.91 -1.79 9.66
C ASN A 213 -4.34 -3.28 9.67
N LEU A 214 -4.81 -3.81 10.79
CA LEU A 214 -5.25 -5.21 10.84
C LEU A 214 -6.51 -5.48 10.02
N LEU A 215 -7.48 -4.55 10.00
CA LEU A 215 -8.67 -4.65 9.15
C LEU A 215 -8.31 -4.67 7.65
N ALA A 216 -7.44 -3.77 7.21
CA ALA A 216 -6.92 -3.78 5.84
C ALA A 216 -6.20 -5.11 5.53
N THR A 217 -5.51 -5.71 6.50
CA THR A 217 -4.89 -7.03 6.33
C THR A 217 -5.91 -8.14 6.14
N LEU A 218 -6.94 -8.19 7.00
CA LEU A 218 -8.02 -9.17 6.90
C LEU A 218 -8.77 -9.06 5.57
N LEU A 219 -8.92 -7.84 5.04
CA LEU A 219 -9.60 -7.59 3.76
C LEU A 219 -8.73 -7.96 2.55
N ILE A 220 -7.45 -7.58 2.55
CA ILE A 220 -6.53 -7.86 1.45
C ILE A 220 -6.22 -9.36 1.36
N ALA A 221 -5.86 -9.97 2.49
CA ALA A 221 -5.53 -11.39 2.59
C ALA A 221 -6.76 -12.25 2.92
N TYR A 222 -7.95 -11.79 2.54
CA TYR A 222 -9.20 -12.50 2.81
C TYR A 222 -9.19 -13.92 2.20
N PRO A 223 -9.73 -14.94 2.90
CA PRO A 223 -9.72 -16.31 2.38
C PRO A 223 -10.53 -16.44 1.08
N GLU A 224 -9.98 -17.14 0.09
CA GLU A 224 -10.58 -17.25 -1.26
C GLU A 224 -11.96 -17.92 -1.28
N ASN A 225 -12.25 -18.80 -0.31
CA ASN A 225 -13.48 -19.59 -0.26
C ASN A 225 -14.56 -19.02 0.68
N GLN A 226 -14.38 -17.80 1.20
CA GLN A 226 -15.31 -17.21 2.16
C GLN A 226 -16.38 -16.32 1.49
N PRO A 227 -17.59 -16.20 2.07
CA PRO A 227 -18.67 -15.38 1.52
C PRO A 227 -18.31 -13.89 1.35
N VAL A 228 -18.87 -13.26 0.32
CA VAL A 228 -18.64 -11.84 -0.02
C VAL A 228 -19.19 -10.87 1.03
N ASN A 229 -20.27 -11.24 1.74
CA ASN A 229 -20.92 -10.36 2.73
C ASN A 229 -19.99 -9.97 3.88
N GLU A 230 -19.13 -10.86 4.34
CA GLU A 230 -18.19 -10.60 5.42
C GLU A 230 -17.02 -9.70 4.98
N GLN A 231 -16.64 -9.72 3.70
CA GLN A 231 -15.75 -8.70 3.13
C GLN A 231 -16.40 -7.31 3.16
N SER A 232 -17.69 -7.21 2.80
CA SER A 232 -18.42 -5.95 2.82
C SER A 232 -18.51 -5.34 4.22
N GLU A 233 -18.65 -6.15 5.27
CA GLU A 233 -18.64 -5.66 6.64
C GLU A 233 -17.25 -5.17 7.07
N LEU A 234 -16.18 -5.88 6.69
CA LEU A 234 -14.80 -5.39 6.90
C LEU A 234 -14.55 -4.06 6.19
N LYS A 235 -15.02 -3.91 4.93
CA LYS A 235 -14.93 -2.67 4.16
C LYS A 235 -15.64 -1.52 4.88
N LYS A 236 -16.87 -1.73 5.35
CA LYS A 236 -17.63 -0.71 6.10
C LYS A 236 -16.93 -0.30 7.40
N GLU A 237 -16.43 -1.27 8.16
CA GLU A 237 -15.74 -1.00 9.42
C GLU A 237 -14.45 -0.19 9.19
N LEU A 238 -13.62 -0.63 8.24
CA LEU A 238 -12.40 0.06 7.88
C LEU A 238 -12.70 1.48 7.35
N PHE A 239 -13.71 1.60 6.49
CA PHE A 239 -14.11 2.89 5.95
C PHE A 239 -14.60 3.83 7.04
N ALA A 240 -15.33 3.38 8.06
CA ALA A 240 -15.80 4.25 9.15
C ALA A 240 -14.66 5.02 9.85
N MET A 241 -13.42 4.53 9.73
CA MET A 241 -12.21 5.13 10.29
C MET A 241 -11.53 6.17 9.36
N PHE A 242 -12.02 6.41 8.13
CA PHE A 242 -11.33 7.24 7.13
C PHE A 242 -11.12 8.71 7.53
N ARG A 243 -11.83 9.18 8.56
CA ARG A 243 -11.68 10.54 9.11
C ARG A 243 -10.46 10.67 10.02
N ASP A 244 -9.89 9.55 10.48
CA ASP A 244 -8.70 9.52 11.29
C ASP A 244 -7.46 9.43 10.41
N ALA A 245 -6.53 10.38 10.57
CA ALA A 245 -5.33 10.47 9.73
C ALA A 245 -4.47 9.19 9.77
N GLU A 246 -4.44 8.50 10.91
CA GLU A 246 -3.71 7.24 11.09
C GLU A 246 -4.31 6.06 10.30
N ALA A 247 -5.61 6.11 9.99
CA ALA A 247 -6.28 5.06 9.24
C ALA A 247 -6.14 5.26 7.71
N ILE A 248 -5.91 6.49 7.25
CA ILE A 248 -5.93 6.85 5.82
C ILE A 248 -5.08 5.90 4.97
N PRO A 249 -3.79 5.63 5.28
CA PRO A 249 -2.95 4.76 4.46
C PRO A 249 -3.49 3.32 4.35
N HIS A 250 -4.20 2.87 5.36
CA HIS A 250 -4.74 1.52 5.42
C HIS A 250 -6.06 1.40 4.66
N VAL A 251 -6.93 2.40 4.79
CA VAL A 251 -8.19 2.48 4.03
C VAL A 251 -7.91 2.59 2.54
N THR A 252 -7.04 3.52 2.12
CA THR A 252 -6.74 3.76 0.69
C THR A 252 -6.11 2.53 0.03
N MET A 253 -5.13 1.91 0.68
CA MET A 253 -4.48 0.70 0.18
C MET A 253 -5.46 -0.47 0.04
N ALA A 254 -6.32 -0.68 1.05
CA ALA A 254 -7.29 -1.78 1.01
C ALA A 254 -8.35 -1.56 -0.06
N LEU A 255 -8.86 -0.34 -0.22
CA LEU A 255 -9.80 0.01 -1.27
C LEU A 255 -9.16 -0.09 -2.65
N ALA A 256 -7.92 0.37 -2.84
CA ALA A 256 -7.22 0.20 -4.12
C ALA A 256 -7.24 -1.29 -4.55
N GLN A 257 -6.99 -2.22 -3.63
CA GLN A 257 -6.92 -3.65 -3.95
C GLN A 257 -8.25 -4.40 -3.97
N LYS A 258 -9.28 -3.95 -3.24
CA LYS A 258 -10.50 -4.73 -2.94
C LYS A 258 -11.81 -3.96 -3.14
N SER A 259 -11.77 -2.73 -3.65
CA SER A 259 -12.98 -2.00 -4.00
C SER A 259 -13.69 -2.63 -5.20
N ASP A 260 -15.01 -2.55 -5.21
CA ASP A 260 -15.86 -2.92 -6.35
C ASP A 260 -16.76 -1.73 -6.77
N ASP A 261 -17.63 -1.93 -7.74
CA ASP A 261 -18.51 -0.87 -8.28
C ASP A 261 -19.39 -0.19 -7.23
N ASN A 262 -19.75 -0.91 -6.16
CA ASN A 262 -20.55 -0.34 -5.08
C ASN A 262 -19.75 0.68 -4.24
N ASP A 263 -18.42 0.66 -4.34
CA ASP A 263 -17.52 1.55 -3.60
C ASP A 263 -17.20 2.84 -4.39
N GLN A 264 -17.73 3.03 -5.60
CA GLN A 264 -17.36 4.15 -6.48
C GLN A 264 -17.56 5.52 -5.84
N LYS A 265 -18.71 5.76 -5.22
CA LYS A 265 -19.00 7.04 -4.56
C LYS A 265 -18.01 7.29 -3.43
N MET A 266 -17.70 6.25 -2.66
CA MET A 266 -16.78 6.31 -1.53
C MET A 266 -15.37 6.69 -1.98
N VAL A 267 -14.86 6.00 -2.99
CA VAL A 267 -13.55 6.25 -3.59
C VAL A 267 -13.45 7.67 -4.14
N SER A 268 -14.48 8.14 -4.85
CA SER A 268 -14.54 9.51 -5.37
C SER A 268 -14.55 10.56 -4.27
N ASP A 269 -15.39 10.39 -3.23
CA ASP A 269 -15.48 11.33 -2.11
C ASP A 269 -14.14 11.43 -1.35
N MET A 270 -13.45 10.30 -1.16
CA MET A 270 -12.14 10.25 -0.52
C MET A 270 -11.07 10.94 -1.35
N TYR A 271 -11.02 10.67 -2.65
CA TYR A 271 -10.06 11.32 -3.55
C TYR A 271 -10.25 12.84 -3.59
N GLU A 272 -11.48 13.34 -3.76
CA GLU A 272 -11.77 14.79 -3.73
C GLU A 272 -11.39 15.44 -2.40
N THR A 273 -11.57 14.71 -1.29
CA THR A 273 -11.15 15.21 0.03
C THR A 273 -9.63 15.34 0.12
N MET A 274 -8.88 14.32 -0.31
CA MET A 274 -7.42 14.26 -0.13
C MET A 274 -6.65 15.12 -1.13
N ARG A 275 -7.18 15.33 -2.33
CA ARG A 275 -6.57 16.20 -3.35
C ARG A 275 -6.75 17.69 -3.09
N ASN A 276 -7.60 18.08 -2.14
CA ASN A 276 -7.86 19.48 -1.85
C ASN A 276 -6.67 20.15 -1.15
N ILE A 277 -5.76 20.74 -1.95
CA ILE A 277 -4.57 21.45 -1.50
C ILE A 277 -4.86 22.67 -0.59
N LYS A 278 -6.10 23.17 -0.59
CA LYS A 278 -6.52 24.28 0.27
C LYS A 278 -7.00 23.82 1.64
N SER A 279 -7.11 22.51 1.85
CA SER A 279 -7.44 21.93 3.15
C SER A 279 -6.30 22.18 4.14
N GLY A 280 -6.63 22.61 5.36
CA GLY A 280 -5.66 22.75 6.44
C GLY A 280 -4.98 21.43 6.85
N ASN A 281 -5.54 20.30 6.43
CA ASN A 281 -5.01 18.95 6.69
C ASN A 281 -4.48 18.28 5.41
N TYR A 282 -4.11 19.05 4.38
CA TYR A 282 -3.54 18.48 3.15
C TYR A 282 -2.24 17.72 3.44
N ASN A 283 -2.13 16.52 2.86
CA ASN A 283 -0.93 15.69 2.92
C ASN A 283 -0.74 15.07 1.52
N SER A 284 0.42 15.30 0.91
CA SER A 284 0.72 14.87 -0.46
C SER A 284 0.83 13.36 -0.60
N ASP A 285 1.23 12.63 0.45
CA ASP A 285 1.27 11.17 0.44
C ASP A 285 -0.15 10.59 0.46
N PHE A 286 -1.05 11.17 1.26
CA PHE A 286 -2.46 10.78 1.27
C PHE A 286 -3.14 11.10 -0.07
N HIS A 287 -2.79 12.23 -0.67
CA HIS A 287 -3.23 12.58 -2.01
C HIS A 287 -2.75 11.54 -3.04
N ALA A 288 -1.45 11.19 -3.04
CA ALA A 288 -0.90 10.18 -3.93
C ALA A 288 -1.61 8.82 -3.78
N MET A 289 -1.83 8.36 -2.54
CA MET A 289 -2.53 7.10 -2.26
C MET A 289 -3.98 7.12 -2.75
N ALA A 290 -4.68 8.25 -2.61
CA ALA A 290 -6.06 8.37 -3.08
C ALA A 290 -6.13 8.42 -4.61
N ALA A 291 -5.19 9.09 -5.26
CA ALA A 291 -5.08 9.09 -6.71
C ALA A 291 -4.79 7.69 -7.25
N TYR A 292 -3.88 6.95 -6.60
CA TYR A 292 -3.62 5.53 -6.92
C TYR A 292 -4.88 4.66 -6.79
N MET A 293 -5.62 4.81 -5.69
CA MET A 293 -6.88 4.10 -5.47
C MET A 293 -7.90 4.33 -6.59
N VAL A 294 -7.99 5.56 -7.12
CA VAL A 294 -8.88 5.87 -8.27
C VAL A 294 -8.35 5.26 -9.57
N LEU A 295 -7.03 5.35 -9.80
CA LEU A 295 -6.39 4.89 -11.04
C LEU A 295 -6.56 3.38 -11.23
N LYS A 296 -6.28 2.60 -10.19
CA LYS A 296 -6.31 1.12 -10.19
C LYS A 296 -7.67 0.51 -10.52
N ARG A 297 -8.75 1.23 -10.26
CA ARG A 297 -10.13 0.70 -10.27
C ARG A 297 -10.74 0.40 -11.63
N GLY A 298 -10.06 0.57 -12.75
CA GLY A 298 -10.75 0.27 -14.02
C GLY A 298 -9.90 -0.42 -15.05
N GLU A 299 -9.44 -1.60 -14.69
CA GLU A 299 -9.06 -2.64 -15.64
C GLU A 299 -10.24 -3.58 -16.00
N ASP A 300 -11.44 -3.40 -15.44
CA ASP A 300 -12.59 -4.30 -15.69
C ASP A 300 -13.49 -3.92 -16.89
N ASP A 301 -13.08 -2.97 -17.74
CA ASP A 301 -13.86 -2.50 -18.91
C ASP A 301 -13.18 -2.81 -20.28
N GLU A 302 -12.63 -4.02 -20.46
CA GLU A 302 -12.32 -4.59 -21.80
C GLU A 302 -12.96 -5.96 -22.05
#